data_AF-A0A535Y839-F1
#
_entry.id   AF-A0A535Y839-F1
#
_cell.length_a   1.000
_cell.length_b   1.000
_cell.length_c   1.000
_cell.angle_alpha   90.00
_cell.angle_beta   90.00
_cell.angle_gamma   90.00
#
_symmetry.space_group_name_H-M   'P 1'
#
loop_
_entity.id
_entity.type
_entity.pdbx_description
1 polymer ?
#
loop_
_entity_poly.entity_id
_entity_poly.type
_entity_poly.pdbx_seq_one_letter_code
_entity_poly.pdbx_strand_id
1 'polypeptide(L)'
;MAARQYTAWLGLQSHPPRTGAAYVAVRVVVYIVALALMVLVYGTKERGLLIAPPVALVGAVATWYLLGDTPADARRRVLLPAGVGLLLGELTWAFGYWNVAALVGGAALWFGFYVLSGVVEHGASLNLDRRIAIEYALVALIGALVILVVVRPWSP
;
A
#
# COMPACT_ATOMS: atom_id res chain seq x y z
N MET A 1 30.68 -9.90 -28.20
CA MET A 1 29.74 -9.13 -27.33
C MET A 1 28.29 -9.11 -27.83
N ALA A 2 28.02 -9.32 -29.13
CA ALA A 2 26.65 -9.35 -29.69
C ALA A 2 25.80 -10.57 -29.28
N ALA A 3 26.40 -11.72 -28.94
CA ALA A 3 25.66 -12.95 -28.58
C ALA A 3 24.84 -12.84 -27.28
N ARG A 4 25.17 -11.90 -26.38
CA ARG A 4 24.41 -11.66 -25.14
C ARG A 4 23.09 -10.89 -25.36
N GLN A 5 22.94 -10.19 -26.50
CA GLN A 5 21.73 -9.43 -26.79
C GLN A 5 20.60 -10.32 -27.34
N TYR A 6 20.93 -11.38 -28.06
CA TYR A 6 19.94 -12.32 -28.59
C TYR A 6 19.29 -13.19 -27.51
N THR A 7 20.03 -13.51 -26.43
CA THR A 7 19.49 -14.24 -25.27
C THR A 7 18.51 -13.40 -24.44
N ALA A 8 18.55 -12.06 -24.55
CA ALA A 8 17.56 -11.18 -23.91
C ALA A 8 16.20 -11.21 -24.64
N TRP A 9 16.20 -11.53 -25.94
CA TRP A 9 15.00 -11.63 -26.78
C TRP A 9 14.33 -13.02 -26.73
N LEU A 10 15.07 -14.08 -26.41
CA LEU A 10 14.62 -15.48 -26.49
C LEU A 10 14.03 -16.08 -25.20
N GLY A 11 13.65 -15.27 -24.21
CA GLY A 11 12.60 -15.69 -23.26
C GLY A 11 13.01 -16.49 -22.02
N LEU A 12 14.02 -16.03 -21.25
CA LEU A 12 14.24 -16.50 -19.86
C LEU A 12 14.71 -15.37 -18.91
N GLN A 13 14.24 -14.14 -19.11
CA GLN A 13 14.16 -13.17 -18.01
C GLN A 13 12.70 -13.06 -17.58
N SER A 14 12.34 -13.79 -16.53
CA SER A 14 11.01 -13.86 -15.93
C SER A 14 10.62 -12.63 -15.10
N HIS A 15 11.35 -11.52 -15.24
CA HIS A 15 11.04 -10.27 -14.55
C HIS A 15 10.94 -9.14 -15.58
N PRO A 16 9.72 -8.71 -15.97
CA PRO A 16 9.56 -7.56 -16.85
C PRO A 16 10.26 -6.33 -16.24
N PRO A 17 10.89 -5.47 -17.07
CA PRO A 17 11.59 -4.29 -16.56
C PRO A 17 10.63 -3.40 -15.77
N ARG A 18 11.06 -3.01 -14.55
CA ARG A 18 10.35 -2.13 -13.58
C ARG A 18 10.13 -0.68 -14.07
N THR A 19 10.25 -0.44 -15.37
CA THR A 19 10.34 0.88 -16.00
C THR A 19 9.38 1.04 -17.18
N GLY A 20 8.51 0.06 -17.44
CA GLY A 20 7.52 0.12 -18.53
C GLY A 20 6.18 0.76 -18.14
N ALA A 21 5.52 1.41 -19.10
CA ALA A 21 4.19 2.01 -18.88
C ALA A 21 3.13 0.99 -18.42
N ALA A 22 3.18 -0.24 -18.94
CA ALA A 22 2.27 -1.32 -18.52
C ALA A 22 2.48 -1.70 -17.04
N TYR A 23 3.73 -1.76 -16.57
CA TYR A 23 4.05 -2.04 -15.17
C TYR A 23 3.49 -0.96 -14.24
N VAL A 24 3.72 0.31 -14.60
CA VAL A 24 3.19 1.46 -13.84
C VAL A 24 1.66 1.45 -13.85
N ALA A 25 1.04 1.23 -15.01
CA ALA A 25 -0.41 1.21 -15.15
C ALA A 25 -1.06 0.15 -14.25
N VAL A 26 -0.51 -1.07 -14.21
CA VAL A 26 -1.05 -2.12 -13.35
C VAL A 26 -0.93 -1.77 -11.87
N ARG A 27 0.20 -1.21 -11.44
CA ARG A 27 0.36 -0.74 -10.04
C ARG A 27 -0.63 0.37 -9.70
N VAL A 28 -0.84 1.32 -10.60
CA VAL A 28 -1.85 2.37 -10.43
C VAL A 28 -3.25 1.76 -10.29
N VAL A 29 -3.58 0.75 -11.10
CA VAL A 29 -4.86 0.02 -10.98
C VAL A 29 -4.98 -0.65 -9.61
N VAL A 30 -3.93 -1.30 -9.09
CA VAL A 30 -3.96 -1.90 -7.74
C VAL A 30 -4.25 -0.84 -6.67
N TYR A 31 -3.61 0.32 -6.74
CA TYR A 31 -3.88 1.42 -5.84
C TYR A 31 -5.32 1.93 -5.94
N ILE A 32 -5.86 2.10 -7.16
CA ILE A 32 -7.24 2.56 -7.37
C ILE A 32 -8.25 1.53 -6.86
N VAL A 33 -8.02 0.24 -7.13
CA VAL A 33 -8.88 -0.85 -6.64
C VAL A 33 -8.86 -0.91 -5.12
N ALA A 34 -7.68 -0.80 -4.49
CA ALA A 34 -7.57 -0.74 -3.04
C ALA A 34 -8.33 0.45 -2.46
N LEU A 35 -8.24 1.63 -3.07
CA LEU A 35 -8.99 2.82 -2.66
C LEU A 35 -10.50 2.57 -2.73
N ALA A 36 -10.99 2.06 -3.87
CA ALA A 36 -12.41 1.79 -4.08
C ALA A 36 -12.95 0.79 -3.04
N LEU A 37 -12.21 -0.30 -2.79
CA LEU A 37 -12.58 -1.28 -1.78
C LEU A 37 -12.57 -0.71 -0.37
N MET A 38 -11.56 0.08 0.00
CA MET A 38 -11.48 0.69 1.33
C MET A 38 -12.62 1.71 1.55
N VAL A 39 -12.96 2.51 0.53
CA VAL A 39 -14.10 3.43 0.59
C VAL A 39 -15.42 2.66 0.70
N LEU A 40 -15.59 1.57 -0.06
CA LEU A 40 -16.80 0.74 -0.02
C LEU A 40 -16.98 0.09 1.36
N VAL A 41 -15.92 -0.55 1.87
CA VAL A 41 -15.92 -1.24 3.16
C VAL A 41 -16.16 -0.26 4.30
N TYR A 42 -15.47 0.89 4.30
CA TYR A 42 -15.69 1.93 5.31
C TYR A 42 -17.10 2.56 5.19
N GLY A 43 -17.61 2.66 3.97
CA GLY A 43 -18.95 3.20 3.68
C GLY A 43 -20.12 2.35 4.20
N THR A 44 -19.88 1.08 4.55
CA THR A 44 -20.89 0.26 5.23
C THR A 44 -21.31 0.85 6.58
N LYS A 45 -20.47 1.70 7.20
CA LYS A 45 -20.67 2.29 8.53
C LYS A 45 -20.99 1.25 9.62
N GLU A 46 -20.62 0.01 9.39
CA GLU A 46 -20.68 -1.07 10.35
C GLU A 46 -19.67 -0.86 11.48
N ARG A 47 -19.77 -1.66 12.55
CA ARG A 47 -18.80 -1.60 13.65
C ARG A 47 -17.39 -1.91 13.13
N GLY A 48 -16.38 -1.23 13.67
CA GLY A 48 -14.97 -1.41 13.28
C GLY A 48 -14.49 -2.88 13.31
N LEU A 49 -15.07 -3.71 14.18
CA LEU A 49 -14.82 -5.15 14.24
C LEU A 49 -15.17 -5.91 12.94
N LEU A 50 -16.16 -5.43 12.17
CA LEU A 50 -16.59 -5.99 10.88
C LEU A 50 -15.83 -5.36 9.69
N ILE A 51 -15.45 -4.09 9.80
CA ILE A 51 -14.76 -3.33 8.73
C ILE A 51 -13.25 -3.63 8.72
N ALA A 52 -12.64 -3.89 9.88
CA ALA A 52 -11.20 -4.10 10.00
C ALA A 52 -10.67 -5.35 9.26
N PRO A 53 -11.31 -6.54 9.34
CA PRO A 53 -10.79 -7.74 8.66
C PRO A 53 -10.74 -7.60 7.12
N PRO A 54 -11.78 -7.07 6.44
CA PRO A 54 -11.69 -6.83 5.00
C PRO A 54 -10.62 -5.79 4.64
N VAL A 55 -10.47 -4.71 5.39
CA VAL A 55 -9.42 -3.69 5.15
C VAL A 55 -8.03 -4.31 5.31
N ALA A 56 -7.82 -5.12 6.35
CA ALA A 56 -6.57 -5.83 6.58
C ALA A 56 -6.25 -6.80 5.42
N LEU A 57 -7.24 -7.54 4.95
CA LEU A 57 -7.08 -8.49 3.85
C LEU A 57 -6.76 -7.78 2.54
N VAL A 58 -7.47 -6.70 2.21
CA VAL A 58 -7.19 -5.88 1.02
C VAL A 58 -5.77 -5.32 1.08
N GLY A 59 -5.36 -4.76 2.22
CA GLY A 59 -4.02 -4.22 2.42
C GLY A 59 -2.92 -5.29 2.28
N ALA A 60 -3.13 -6.47 2.85
CA ALA A 60 -2.19 -7.58 2.76
C ALA A 60 -2.06 -8.12 1.33
N VAL A 61 -3.17 -8.38 0.65
CA VAL A 61 -3.16 -8.92 -0.73
C VAL A 61 -2.57 -7.90 -1.71
N ALA A 62 -2.95 -6.63 -1.60
CA ALA A 62 -2.40 -5.58 -2.45
C ALA A 62 -0.89 -5.39 -2.22
N THR A 63 -0.43 -5.39 -0.96
CA THR A 63 1.00 -5.30 -0.64
C THR A 63 1.75 -6.53 -1.16
N TRP A 64 1.19 -7.73 -1.01
CA TRP A 64 1.79 -8.96 -1.53
C TRP A 64 1.99 -8.89 -3.04
N TYR A 65 0.98 -8.40 -3.76
CA TYR A 65 1.05 -8.21 -5.20
C TYR A 65 2.17 -7.22 -5.58
N LEU A 66 2.21 -6.06 -4.93
CA LEU A 66 3.22 -5.03 -5.21
C LEU A 66 4.65 -5.50 -4.87
N LEU A 67 4.79 -6.37 -3.86
CA LEU A 67 6.05 -7.00 -3.49
C LEU A 67 6.47 -8.14 -4.43
N GLY A 68 5.59 -8.57 -5.34
CA GLY A 68 5.76 -9.76 -6.18
C GLY A 68 7.04 -9.80 -7.00
N ASP A 69 7.52 -8.63 -7.41
CA ASP A 69 8.74 -8.50 -8.22
C ASP A 69 9.96 -8.07 -7.39
N THR A 70 9.84 -8.01 -6.06
CA THR A 70 10.92 -7.62 -5.15
C THR A 70 11.69 -8.85 -4.66
N PRO A 71 13.03 -8.87 -4.79
CA PRO A 71 13.84 -9.98 -4.30
C PRO A 71 13.77 -10.01 -2.77
N ALA A 72 12.95 -10.92 -2.23
CA ALA A 72 12.78 -11.14 -0.81
C ALA A 72 12.64 -12.64 -0.53
N ASP A 73 13.21 -13.10 0.58
CA ASP A 73 13.07 -14.49 1.04
C ASP A 73 11.59 -14.87 1.18
N ALA A 74 11.26 -16.15 0.97
CA ALA A 74 9.89 -16.64 1.04
C ALA A 74 9.16 -16.25 2.34
N ARG A 75 9.88 -16.25 3.48
CA ARG A 75 9.36 -15.81 4.77
C ARG A 75 9.03 -14.31 4.78
N ARG A 76 9.91 -13.45 4.27
CA ARG A 76 9.70 -11.98 4.21
C ARG A 76 8.56 -11.63 3.27
N ARG A 77 8.43 -12.36 2.15
CA ARG A 77 7.35 -12.20 1.18
C ARG A 77 5.97 -12.40 1.78
N VAL A 78 5.85 -13.21 2.83
CA VAL A 78 4.60 -13.42 3.59
C VAL A 78 4.45 -12.47 4.77
N LEU A 79 5.49 -12.31 5.58
CA LEU A 79 5.39 -11.55 6.81
C LEU A 79 5.20 -10.05 6.58
N LEU A 80 5.83 -9.48 5.56
CA LEU A 80 5.73 -8.03 5.32
C LEU A 80 4.32 -7.63 4.89
N PRO A 81 3.68 -8.27 3.88
CA PRO A 81 2.29 -7.96 3.52
C PRO A 81 1.31 -8.26 4.65
N ALA A 82 1.49 -9.37 5.39
CA ALA A 82 0.66 -9.69 6.54
C ALA A 82 0.75 -8.60 7.63
N GLY A 83 1.95 -8.09 7.90
CA GLY A 83 2.17 -6.98 8.83
C GLY A 83 1.49 -5.69 8.38
N VAL A 84 1.55 -5.35 7.08
CA VAL A 84 0.84 -4.17 6.54
C VAL A 84 -0.67 -4.32 6.71
N GLY A 85 -1.22 -5.50 6.39
CA GLY A 85 -2.65 -5.78 6.61
C GLY A 85 -3.05 -5.65 8.07
N LEU A 86 -2.26 -6.22 8.99
CA LEU A 86 -2.51 -6.12 10.43
C LEU A 86 -2.55 -4.65 10.90
N LEU A 87 -1.54 -3.86 10.52
CA LEU A 87 -1.47 -2.44 10.87
C LEU A 87 -2.66 -1.64 10.32
N LEU A 88 -3.11 -1.95 9.11
CA LEU A 88 -4.31 -1.33 8.53
C LEU A 88 -5.60 -1.74 9.23
N GLY A 89 -5.68 -3.00 9.66
CA GLY A 89 -6.76 -3.49 10.52
C GLY A 89 -6.85 -2.67 11.80
N GLU A 90 -5.74 -2.52 12.53
CA GLU A 90 -5.69 -1.72 13.76
C GLU A 90 -6.03 -0.24 13.50
N LEU A 91 -5.52 0.36 12.41
CA LEU A 91 -5.86 1.73 12.02
C LEU A 91 -7.36 1.91 11.77
N THR A 92 -8.03 0.89 11.25
CA THR A 92 -9.48 0.92 11.00
C THR A 92 -10.28 1.12 12.29
N TRP A 93 -9.79 0.60 13.42
CA TRP A 93 -10.45 0.82 14.71
C TRP A 93 -10.33 2.28 15.14
N ALA A 94 -9.14 2.87 15.01
CA ALA A 94 -8.93 4.28 15.31
C ALA A 94 -9.84 5.20 14.47
N PHE A 95 -9.94 4.94 13.17
CA PHE A 95 -10.84 5.68 12.27
C PHE A 95 -12.33 5.34 12.47
N GLY A 96 -12.65 4.16 12.99
CA GLY A 96 -14.03 3.74 13.28
C GLY A 96 -14.68 4.55 14.40
N TYR A 97 -13.90 5.21 15.26
CA TYR A 97 -14.40 6.17 16.24
C TYR A 97 -14.69 7.55 15.65
N TRP A 98 -14.17 7.86 14.46
CA TRP A 98 -14.39 9.15 13.81
C TRP A 98 -15.59 9.08 12.87
N ASN A 99 -16.63 9.90 13.13
CA ASN A 99 -17.80 9.97 12.25
C ASN A 99 -17.51 10.86 11.03
N VAL A 100 -16.78 10.32 10.06
CA VAL A 100 -16.39 11.01 8.83
C VAL A 100 -17.10 10.44 7.61
N ALA A 101 -17.12 11.21 6.51
CA ALA A 101 -17.68 10.73 5.26
C ALA A 101 -16.95 9.47 4.76
N ALA A 102 -17.67 8.58 4.07
CA ALA A 102 -17.12 7.30 3.63
C ALA A 102 -15.84 7.44 2.79
N LEU A 103 -15.86 8.42 1.87
CA LEU A 103 -14.72 8.77 1.03
C LEU A 103 -13.50 9.19 1.84
N VAL A 104 -13.72 9.96 2.91
CA VAL A 104 -12.65 10.47 3.77
C VAL A 104 -11.99 9.33 4.54
N GLY A 105 -12.77 8.50 5.23
CA GLY A 105 -12.23 7.37 6.00
C GLY A 105 -11.54 6.34 5.09
N GLY A 106 -12.15 6.02 3.95
CA GLY A 106 -11.54 5.13 2.96
C GLY A 106 -10.24 5.70 2.37
N ALA A 107 -10.20 7.00 2.05
CA ALA A 107 -8.98 7.66 1.57
C ALA A 107 -7.88 7.70 2.65
N ALA A 108 -8.23 7.88 3.92
CA ALA A 108 -7.28 7.86 5.03
C ALA A 108 -6.65 6.46 5.23
N LEU A 109 -7.46 5.41 5.17
CA LEU A 109 -6.99 4.03 5.19
C LEU A 109 -6.11 3.70 3.98
N TRP A 110 -6.53 4.14 2.79
CA TRP A 110 -5.75 3.98 1.57
C TRP A 110 -4.41 4.71 1.63
N PHE A 111 -4.38 5.89 2.24
CA PHE A 111 -3.15 6.63 2.46
C PHE A 111 -2.20 5.87 3.39
N GLY A 112 -2.71 5.32 4.51
CA GLY A 112 -1.95 4.42 5.37
C GLY A 112 -1.38 3.22 4.61
N PHE A 113 -2.18 2.63 3.71
CA PHE A 113 -1.76 1.52 2.87
C PHE A 113 -0.64 1.91 1.91
N TYR A 114 -0.77 3.05 1.23
CA TYR A 114 0.23 3.56 0.30
C TYR A 114 1.59 3.75 0.97
N VAL A 115 1.59 4.33 2.18
CA VAL A 115 2.80 4.55 2.96
C VAL A 115 3.42 3.22 3.40
N LEU A 116 2.64 2.35 4.02
CA LEU A 116 3.13 1.09 4.58
C LEU A 116 3.66 0.15 3.50
N SER A 117 2.94 0.01 2.38
CA SER A 117 3.37 -0.81 1.25
C SER A 117 4.64 -0.24 0.59
N GLY A 118 4.72 1.08 0.41
CA GLY A 118 5.92 1.75 -0.09
C GLY A 118 7.15 1.53 0.79
N VAL A 119 7.01 1.64 2.12
CA VAL A 119 8.08 1.38 3.08
C VAL A 119 8.57 -0.07 2.99
N VAL A 120 7.63 -1.03 2.90
CA VAL A 120 7.95 -2.45 2.79
C VAL A 120 8.67 -2.79 1.49
N GLU A 121 8.23 -2.23 0.36
CA GLU A 121 8.85 -2.47 -0.96
C GLU A 121 10.28 -1.93 -1.05
N HIS A 122 10.49 -0.69 -0.60
CA HIS A 122 11.82 -0.08 -0.58
C HIS A 122 12.71 -0.76 0.46
N GLY A 123 12.13 -1.15 1.60
CA GLY A 123 12.80 -1.89 2.67
C GLY A 123 13.30 -3.26 2.28
N ALA A 124 12.51 -3.99 1.50
CA ALA A 124 12.88 -5.29 0.98
C ALA A 124 13.93 -5.21 -0.13
N SER A 125 14.01 -4.09 -0.86
CA SER A 125 14.94 -3.91 -1.99
C SER A 125 16.40 -3.63 -1.59
N LEU A 126 16.75 -3.64 -0.30
CA LEU A 126 18.09 -3.30 0.26
C LEU A 126 18.66 -1.92 -0.17
N ASN A 127 17.85 -1.09 -0.82
CA ASN A 127 18.16 0.25 -1.29
C ASN A 127 17.63 1.32 -0.30
N LEU A 128 17.54 0.96 0.98
CA LEU A 128 17.16 1.90 2.03
C LEU A 128 18.34 2.80 2.37
N ASP A 129 18.54 3.82 1.53
CA ASP A 129 19.22 5.00 2.02
C ASP A 129 18.30 5.65 3.06
N ARG A 130 18.80 5.88 4.28
CA ARG A 130 18.02 6.40 5.42
C ARG A 130 17.25 7.68 5.06
N ARG A 131 17.78 8.41 4.07
CA ARG A 131 17.18 9.59 3.45
C ARG A 131 15.86 9.31 2.74
N ILE A 132 15.75 8.24 1.95
CA ILE A 132 14.51 7.87 1.24
C ILE A 132 13.43 7.44 2.24
N ALA A 133 13.82 6.70 3.28
CA ALA A 133 12.90 6.35 4.36
C ALA A 133 12.35 7.58 5.09
N ILE A 134 13.19 8.60 5.32
CA ILE A 134 12.78 9.88 5.91
C ILE A 134 11.89 10.68 4.95
N GLU A 135 12.20 10.73 3.65
CA GLU A 135 11.36 11.40 2.66
C GLU A 135 9.96 10.76 2.58
N TYR A 136 9.88 9.43 2.54
CA TYR A 136 8.60 8.72 2.60
C TYR A 136 7.87 8.93 3.92
N ALA A 137 8.57 8.91 5.05
CA ALA A 137 7.98 9.18 6.36
C ALA A 137 7.47 10.62 6.47
N LEU A 138 8.16 11.60 5.87
CA LEU A 138 7.73 12.99 5.83
C LEU A 138 6.52 13.18 4.90
N VAL A 139 6.51 12.56 3.72
CA VAL A 139 5.34 12.60 2.82
C VAL A 139 4.13 11.93 3.48
N ALA A 140 4.36 10.80 4.17
CA ALA A 140 3.36 10.14 5.00
C ALA A 140 2.84 11.07 6.11
N LEU A 141 3.74 11.71 6.86
CA LEU A 141 3.38 12.61 7.94
C LEU A 141 2.59 13.81 7.43
N ILE A 142 3.04 14.44 6.33
CA ILE A 142 2.39 15.61 5.72
C ILE A 142 1.02 15.23 5.17
N GLY A 143 0.91 14.14 4.42
CA GLY A 143 -0.38 13.69 3.89
C GLY A 143 -1.37 13.32 5.01
N ALA A 144 -0.89 12.66 6.08
CA ALA A 144 -1.71 12.42 7.27
C ALA A 144 -2.14 13.73 7.94
N LEU A 145 -1.26 14.71 8.07
CA LEU A 145 -1.57 16.03 8.63
C LEU A 145 -2.60 16.77 7.77
N VAL A 146 -2.47 16.74 6.44
CA VAL A 146 -3.43 17.37 5.52
C VAL A 146 -4.80 16.72 5.69
N ILE A 147 -4.87 15.39 5.76
CA ILE A 147 -6.13 14.68 6.01
C ILE A 147 -6.70 15.11 7.37
N LEU A 148 -5.91 15.12 8.45
CA LEU A 148 -6.39 15.52 9.77
C LEU A 148 -6.88 16.98 9.83
N VAL A 149 -6.23 17.88 9.11
CA VAL A 149 -6.61 19.30 9.03
C VAL A 149 -7.87 19.51 8.20
N VAL A 150 -8.03 18.79 7.08
CA VAL A 150 -9.20 18.89 6.20
C VAL A 150 -10.43 18.25 6.84
N VAL A 151 -10.23 17.12 7.53
CA VAL A 151 -11.32 16.31 8.09
C VAL A 151 -11.82 16.87 9.42
N ARG A 152 -10.97 17.58 10.18
CA ARG A 152 -11.27 18.15 11.50
C ARG A 152 -12.09 17.19 12.38
N PRO A 153 -11.54 16.04 12.81
CA PRO A 153 -12.28 15.09 13.65
C PRO A 153 -12.66 15.65 15.04
N TRP A 154 -12.21 16.85 15.38
CA TRP A 154 -12.41 17.55 16.65
C TRP A 154 -13.41 18.73 16.59
N SER A 155 -14.00 19.05 15.44
CA SER A 155 -15.05 20.08 15.41
C SER A 155 -16.40 19.49 15.81
N PRO A 156 -17.06 19.98 16.88
CA PRO A 156 -18.39 19.54 17.28
C PRO A 156 -19.46 19.84 16.23
#